data_AF-A0A7X9C6K9-F1
#
_entry.id   AF-A0A7X9C6K9-F1
#
_cell.length_a   1.000
_cell.length_b   1.000
_cell.length_c   1.000
_cell.angle_alpha   90.00
_cell.angle_beta   90.00
_cell.angle_gamma   90.00
#
_symmetry.space_group_name_H-M   'P 1'
#
loop_
_entity.id
_entity.type
_entity.pdbx_description
1 polymer ?
#
loop_
_entity_poly.entity_id
_entity_poly.type
_entity_poly.pdbx_seq_one_letter_code
_entity_poly.pdbx_strand_id
1 'polypeptide(L)'
;MAGGKISKLRRGIRPHRRVTLGNGNNSLDVIVVLLSADDMQEIEELTEQYCQDNKDRINQKVRRKYYNKLLCHYCMMDPDDSTFMTPITESLDEVGENMDEEDINRICQAYSELLMNKAPKLEMLKKEEFEELKKHLEVTPLSDLSTVSLAHLVNFHRTIVSER
;
A
#
# COMPACT_ATOMS: atom_id res chain seq x y z
N MET A 1 -26.28 -2.30 18.38
CA MET A 1 -25.21 -1.59 19.12
C MET A 1 -24.15 -1.15 18.10
N ALA A 2 -23.96 0.16 17.93
CA ALA A 2 -23.04 0.70 16.94
C ALA A 2 -21.58 0.49 17.40
N GLY A 3 -20.91 -0.52 16.88
CA GLY A 3 -19.49 -0.76 17.12
C GLY A 3 -18.64 0.33 16.46
N GLY A 4 -18.32 1.38 17.20
CA GLY A 4 -17.50 2.50 16.73
C GLY A 4 -16.06 2.08 16.40
N LYS A 5 -15.36 2.89 15.59
CA LYS A 5 -13.97 2.68 15.11
C LYS A 5 -12.99 2.26 16.20
N ILE A 6 -13.16 2.75 17.43
CA ILE A 6 -12.34 2.43 18.61
C ILE A 6 -12.41 0.94 19.00
N SER A 7 -13.58 0.31 18.88
CA SER A 7 -13.75 -1.12 19.21
C SER A 7 -12.99 -2.03 18.23
N LYS A 8 -12.82 -1.60 16.97
CA LYS A 8 -12.04 -2.31 15.96
C LYS A 8 -10.53 -2.24 16.24
N LEU A 9 -10.04 -1.09 16.71
CA LEU A 9 -8.64 -0.92 17.15
C LEU A 9 -8.28 -1.87 18.30
N ARG A 10 -9.19 -2.06 19.27
CA ARG A 10 -8.98 -2.98 20.40
C ARG A 10 -8.99 -4.46 20.01
N ARG A 11 -9.53 -4.80 18.84
CA ARG A 11 -9.58 -6.18 18.31
C ARG A 11 -8.37 -6.52 17.44
N GLY A 12 -7.45 -5.59 17.20
CA GLY A 12 -6.28 -5.80 16.35
C GLY A 12 -6.60 -5.89 14.84
N ILE A 13 -7.82 -5.53 14.43
CA ILE A 13 -8.24 -5.62 13.03
C ILE A 13 -7.57 -4.48 12.24
N ARG A 14 -6.74 -4.84 11.26
CA ARG A 14 -6.04 -3.89 10.39
C ARG A 14 -7.03 -3.01 9.62
N PRO A 15 -6.71 -1.73 9.33
CA PRO A 15 -7.48 -0.93 8.39
C PRO A 15 -7.62 -1.68 7.06
N HIS A 16 -8.84 -1.77 6.53
CA HIS A 16 -9.14 -2.64 5.41
C HIS A 16 -10.23 -2.09 4.51
N ARG A 17 -10.30 -2.64 3.29
CA ARG A 17 -11.33 -2.36 2.29
C ARG A 17 -11.69 -3.64 1.55
N ARG A 18 -12.99 -3.84 1.35
CA ARG A 18 -13.49 -4.91 0.48
C ARG A 18 -13.37 -4.49 -0.99
N VAL A 19 -12.84 -5.37 -1.82
CA VAL A 19 -12.67 -5.19 -3.26
C VAL A 19 -13.26 -6.41 -3.96
N THR A 20 -13.99 -6.19 -5.04
CA THR A 20 -14.54 -7.26 -5.88
C THR A 20 -13.67 -7.38 -7.13
N LEU A 21 -13.13 -8.56 -7.38
CA LEU A 21 -12.29 -8.94 -8.52
C LEU A 21 -13.13 -9.62 -9.61
N GLY A 22 -12.65 -9.59 -10.85
CA GLY A 22 -13.37 -10.12 -12.01
C GLY A 22 -14.59 -9.30 -12.43
N ASN A 23 -15.35 -9.80 -13.42
CA ASN A 23 -16.57 -9.18 -13.94
C ASN A 23 -17.71 -10.22 -14.00
N GLY A 24 -18.89 -9.89 -13.46
CA GLY A 24 -20.10 -10.72 -13.57
C GLY A 24 -20.17 -11.89 -12.57
N ASN A 25 -20.64 -13.06 -13.03
CA ASN A 25 -20.97 -14.22 -12.19
C ASN A 25 -19.76 -14.95 -11.59
N ASN A 26 -18.53 -14.66 -12.06
CA ASN A 26 -17.29 -15.20 -11.52
C ASN A 26 -16.53 -14.15 -10.68
N SER A 27 -17.26 -13.19 -10.10
CA SER A 27 -16.64 -12.19 -9.24
C SER A 27 -16.26 -12.79 -7.90
N LEU A 28 -15.09 -12.40 -7.39
CA LEU A 28 -14.57 -12.82 -6.09
C LEU A 28 -14.37 -11.60 -5.21
N ASP A 29 -14.89 -11.63 -4.00
CA ASP A 29 -14.62 -10.59 -3.01
C ASP A 29 -13.34 -10.90 -2.25
N VAL A 30 -12.52 -9.87 -2.02
CA VAL A 30 -11.31 -9.95 -1.21
C VAL A 30 -11.23 -8.78 -0.24
N ILE A 31 -10.53 -8.96 0.87
CA ILE A 31 -10.26 -7.88 1.83
C ILE A 31 -8.82 -7.41 1.66
N VAL A 32 -8.66 -6.16 1.23
CA VAL A 32 -7.35 -5.50 1.18
C VAL A 32 -7.07 -4.89 2.54
N VAL A 33 -5.97 -5.29 3.18
CA VAL A 33 -5.53 -4.73 4.47
C VAL A 33 -4.31 -3.84 4.29
N LEU A 34 -4.16 -2.86 5.19
CA LEU A 34 -2.94 -2.09 5.28
C LEU A 34 -1.83 -2.92 5.95
N LEU A 35 -0.68 -3.00 5.29
CA LEU A 35 0.48 -3.76 5.76
C LEU A 35 1.27 -3.00 6.82
N SER A 36 2.06 -3.75 7.61
CA SER A 36 3.01 -3.18 8.55
C SER A 36 4.25 -2.63 7.82
N ALA A 37 5.09 -1.86 8.52
CA ALA A 37 6.34 -1.40 7.94
C ALA A 37 7.28 -2.57 7.62
N ASP A 38 7.28 -3.61 8.45
CA ASP A 38 8.11 -4.80 8.28
C ASP A 38 7.70 -5.58 7.02
N ASP A 39 6.39 -5.81 6.81
CA ASP A 39 5.87 -6.45 5.60
C ASP A 39 6.27 -5.66 4.34
N MET A 40 6.20 -4.33 4.40
CA MET A 40 6.55 -3.46 3.28
C MET A 40 8.05 -3.51 2.98
N GLN A 41 8.89 -3.54 4.02
CA GLN A 41 10.33 -3.71 3.87
C GLN A 41 10.67 -5.06 3.24
N GLU A 42 10.02 -6.14 3.68
CA GLU A 42 10.20 -7.48 3.12
C GLU A 42 9.83 -7.52 1.62
N ILE A 43 8.73 -6.88 1.22
CA ILE A 43 8.35 -6.75 -0.19
C ILE A 43 9.44 -6.03 -1.01
N GLU A 44 10.02 -4.95 -0.47
CA GLU A 44 11.10 -4.22 -1.13
C GLU A 44 12.36 -5.06 -1.27
N GLU A 45 12.75 -5.78 -0.22
CA GLU A 45 13.92 -6.67 -0.21
C GLU A 45 13.76 -7.81 -1.21
N LEU A 46 12.61 -8.50 -1.21
CA LEU A 46 12.30 -9.57 -2.17
C LEU A 46 12.27 -9.05 -3.60
N THR A 47 11.73 -7.85 -3.81
CA THR A 47 11.73 -7.22 -5.14
C THR A 47 13.15 -6.94 -5.63
N GLU A 48 14.01 -6.42 -4.76
CA GLU A 48 15.40 -6.13 -5.10
C GLU A 48 16.20 -7.40 -5.33
N GLN A 49 16.01 -8.44 -4.51
CA GLN A 49 16.61 -9.76 -4.70
C GLN A 49 16.22 -10.35 -6.06
N TYR A 50 14.93 -10.33 -6.42
CA TYR A 50 14.46 -10.76 -7.73
C TYR A 50 15.11 -9.97 -8.87
N CYS A 51 15.28 -8.65 -8.71
CA CYS A 51 15.96 -7.83 -9.70
C CYS A 51 17.44 -8.21 -9.85
N GLN A 52 18.11 -8.55 -8.74
CA GLN A 52 19.50 -8.96 -8.75
C GLN A 52 19.71 -10.33 -9.38
N ASP A 53 18.79 -11.26 -9.17
CA ASP A 53 18.85 -12.61 -9.75
C ASP A 53 18.53 -12.63 -11.25
N ASN A 54 17.82 -11.61 -11.74
CA ASN A 54 17.35 -11.53 -13.13
C ASN A 54 17.93 -10.32 -13.89
N LYS A 55 19.08 -9.78 -13.49
CA LYS A 55 19.68 -8.52 -13.99
C LYS A 55 19.58 -8.29 -15.50
N ASP A 56 19.79 -9.33 -16.31
CA ASP A 56 19.81 -9.23 -17.78
C ASP A 56 18.41 -9.08 -18.42
N ARG A 57 17.34 -9.31 -17.65
CA ARG A 57 15.95 -9.34 -18.12
C ARG A 57 15.04 -8.35 -17.39
N ILE A 58 15.59 -7.56 -16.48
CA ILE A 58 14.83 -6.64 -15.64
C ILE A 58 14.81 -5.25 -16.28
N ASN A 59 13.60 -4.72 -16.43
CA ASN A 59 13.37 -3.30 -16.64
C ASN A 59 12.39 -2.79 -15.56
N GLN A 60 12.18 -1.48 -15.51
CA GLN A 60 11.31 -0.86 -14.50
C GLN A 60 9.87 -1.40 -14.53
N LYS A 61 9.36 -1.80 -15.71
CA LYS A 61 8.02 -2.39 -15.85
C LYS A 61 7.97 -3.79 -15.21
N VAL A 62 8.98 -4.62 -15.44
CA VAL A 62 9.08 -5.97 -14.85
C VAL A 62 9.23 -5.89 -13.33
N ARG A 63 10.10 -5.00 -12.84
CA ARG A 63 10.26 -4.72 -11.40
C ARG A 63 8.92 -4.34 -10.77
N ARG A 64 8.21 -3.37 -11.36
CA ARG A 64 6.91 -2.90 -10.85
C ARG A 64 5.87 -4.02 -10.87
N LYS A 65 5.83 -4.85 -11.91
CA LYS A 65 4.89 -5.98 -11.99
C LYS A 65 5.15 -6.99 -10.87
N TYR A 66 6.42 -7.30 -10.60
CA TYR A 66 6.79 -8.21 -9.52
C TYR A 66 6.43 -7.63 -8.14
N TYR A 67 6.78 -6.36 -7.89
CA TYR A 67 6.39 -5.66 -6.67
C TYR A 67 4.87 -5.64 -6.45
N ASN A 68 4.09 -5.33 -7.50
CA ASN A 68 2.63 -5.30 -7.39
C ASN A 68 2.05 -6.68 -7.07
N LYS A 69 2.63 -7.77 -7.61
CA LYS A 69 2.22 -9.13 -7.27
C LYS A 69 2.50 -9.45 -5.80
N LEU A 70 3.69 -9.10 -5.31
CA LEU A 70 4.04 -9.25 -3.89
C LEU A 70 3.09 -8.46 -2.99
N LEU A 71 2.81 -7.21 -3.37
CA LEU A 71 1.84 -6.38 -2.63
C LEU A 71 0.47 -7.06 -2.55
N CYS A 72 -0.05 -7.57 -3.67
CA CYS A 72 -1.32 -8.30 -3.69
C CYS A 72 -1.28 -9.53 -2.78
N HIS A 73 -0.23 -10.36 -2.90
CA HIS A 73 -0.05 -11.55 -2.08
C HIS A 73 -0.11 -11.26 -0.58
N TYR A 74 0.57 -10.20 -0.13
CA TYR A 74 0.64 -9.85 1.28
C TYR A 74 -0.64 -9.15 1.79
N CYS A 75 -1.29 -8.34 0.96
CA CYS A 75 -2.39 -7.47 1.41
C CYS A 75 -3.79 -8.06 1.24
N MET A 76 -3.96 -9.12 0.45
CA MET A 76 -5.28 -9.74 0.23
C MET A 76 -5.57 -10.82 1.28
N MET A 77 -6.64 -10.60 2.03
CA MET A 77 -7.13 -11.47 3.10
C MET A 77 -8.48 -12.06 2.74
N ASP A 78 -8.76 -13.24 3.29
CA ASP A 78 -10.03 -13.94 3.17
C ASP A 78 -11.19 -13.05 3.71
N PRO A 79 -12.24 -12.79 2.90
CA PRO A 79 -13.41 -12.03 3.35
C PRO A 79 -14.24 -12.70 4.43
N ASP A 80 -14.18 -14.02 4.56
CA ASP A 80 -14.94 -14.81 5.52
C ASP A 80 -14.23 -14.90 6.88
N ASP A 81 -12.92 -14.60 6.93
CA ASP A 81 -12.18 -14.43 8.17
C ASP A 81 -12.49 -13.07 8.81
N SER A 82 -13.27 -13.09 9.88
CA SER A 82 -13.64 -11.88 10.65
C SER A 82 -12.46 -11.07 11.23
N THR A 83 -11.25 -11.64 11.27
CA THR A 83 -10.03 -10.98 11.75
C THR A 83 -9.15 -10.42 10.65
N PHE A 84 -9.36 -10.82 9.39
CA PHE A 84 -8.54 -10.46 8.21
C PHE A 84 -7.04 -10.72 8.45
N MET A 85 -6.75 -11.89 9.00
CA MET A 85 -5.39 -12.37 9.25
C MET A 85 -5.02 -13.52 8.33
N THR A 86 -6.02 -14.18 7.74
CA THR A 86 -5.83 -15.29 6.80
C THR A 86 -5.62 -14.73 5.40
N PRO A 87 -4.45 -14.92 4.77
CA PRO A 87 -4.23 -14.55 3.38
C PRO A 87 -5.17 -15.34 2.47
N ILE A 88 -5.66 -14.70 1.40
CA ILE A 88 -6.52 -15.40 0.42
C ILE A 88 -5.71 -16.24 -0.59
N THR A 89 -4.41 -15.95 -0.72
CA THR A 89 -3.49 -16.65 -1.63
C THR A 89 -2.43 -17.39 -0.83
N GLU A 90 -2.12 -18.61 -1.24
CA GLU A 90 -1.11 -19.46 -0.61
C GLU A 90 0.31 -19.15 -1.12
N SER A 91 0.42 -18.57 -2.32
CA SER A 91 1.72 -18.26 -2.94
C SER A 91 1.68 -17.05 -3.87
N LEU A 92 2.87 -16.51 -4.18
CA LEU A 92 3.03 -15.45 -5.17
C LEU A 92 2.68 -15.90 -6.59
N ASP A 93 2.92 -17.18 -6.91
CA ASP A 93 2.64 -17.74 -8.23
C ASP A 93 1.14 -17.79 -8.48
N GLU A 94 0.35 -18.11 -7.46
CA GLU A 94 -1.12 -18.09 -7.52
C GLU A 94 -1.67 -16.72 -7.94
N VAL A 95 -1.12 -15.63 -7.41
CA VAL A 95 -1.47 -14.26 -7.84
C VAL A 95 -1.14 -14.07 -9.32
N GLY A 96 -0.02 -14.63 -9.78
CA GLY A 96 0.42 -14.53 -11.17
C GLY A 96 -0.40 -15.34 -12.17
N GLU A 97 -0.99 -16.45 -11.73
CA GLU A 97 -1.76 -17.38 -12.56
C GLU A 97 -3.25 -17.06 -12.57
N ASN A 98 -3.79 -16.60 -11.44
CA ASN A 98 -5.23 -16.43 -11.24
C ASN A 98 -5.71 -14.98 -11.32
N MET A 99 -4.81 -13.98 -11.35
CA MET A 99 -5.18 -12.57 -11.49
C MET A 99 -4.61 -11.95 -12.76
N ASP A 100 -5.45 -11.19 -13.45
CA ASP A 100 -5.02 -10.36 -14.57
C ASP A 100 -4.43 -9.01 -14.10
N GLU A 101 -3.90 -8.23 -15.05
CA GLU A 101 -3.33 -6.92 -14.72
C GLU A 101 -4.38 -5.92 -14.24
N GLU A 102 -5.65 -6.04 -14.65
CA GLU A 102 -6.72 -5.14 -14.19
C GLU A 102 -7.03 -5.38 -12.72
N ASP A 103 -7.18 -6.64 -12.31
CA ASP A 103 -7.43 -7.03 -10.93
C ASP A 103 -6.27 -6.67 -10.01
N ILE A 104 -5.02 -6.90 -10.43
CA ILE A 104 -3.83 -6.44 -9.69
C ILE A 104 -3.85 -4.91 -9.51
N ASN A 105 -4.19 -4.16 -10.55
CA ASN A 105 -4.27 -2.71 -10.47
C ASN A 105 -5.40 -2.24 -9.55
N ARG A 106 -6.56 -2.90 -9.55
CA ARG A 106 -7.67 -2.62 -8.62
C ARG A 106 -7.24 -2.79 -7.16
N ILE A 107 -6.50 -3.85 -6.85
CA ILE A 107 -5.98 -4.09 -5.50
C ILE A 107 -4.95 -3.02 -5.11
N CYS A 108 -3.99 -2.73 -5.99
CA CYS A 108 -2.98 -1.68 -5.74
C CYS A 108 -3.62 -0.30 -5.52
N GLN A 109 -4.68 0.02 -6.27
CA GLN A 109 -5.44 1.26 -6.10
C GLN A 109 -6.18 1.28 -4.76
N ALA A 110 -6.89 0.20 -4.41
CA ALA A 110 -7.58 0.09 -3.13
C ALA A 110 -6.63 0.23 -1.94
N TYR A 111 -5.44 -0.38 -2.04
CA TYR A 111 -4.37 -0.25 -1.06
C TYR A 111 -3.87 1.20 -0.95
N SER A 112 -3.62 1.85 -2.09
CA SER A 112 -3.17 3.25 -2.13
C SER A 112 -4.20 4.19 -1.51
N GLU A 113 -5.48 3.98 -1.80
CA GLU A 113 -6.59 4.74 -1.20
C GLU A 113 -6.70 4.49 0.31
N LEU A 114 -6.45 3.27 0.79
CA LEU A 114 -6.39 2.95 2.22
C LEU A 114 -5.25 3.71 2.91
N LEU A 115 -4.07 3.75 2.28
CA LEU A 115 -2.89 4.45 2.79
C LEU A 115 -3.16 5.97 2.85
N MET A 116 -3.69 6.56 1.78
CA MET A 116 -4.01 7.99 1.70
C MET A 116 -5.08 8.41 2.71
N ASN A 117 -6.08 7.57 2.98
CA ASN A 117 -7.11 7.87 3.99
C ASN A 117 -6.61 7.76 5.43
N LYS A 118 -5.42 7.19 5.66
CA LYS A 118 -4.76 7.16 6.97
C LYS A 118 -3.81 8.34 7.18
N ALA A 119 -3.30 8.94 6.09
CA ALA A 119 -2.60 10.20 6.15
C ALA A 119 -3.62 11.30 6.50
N PRO A 120 -3.39 12.14 7.52
CA PRO A 120 -4.23 13.31 7.73
C PRO A 120 -4.21 14.11 6.42
N LYS A 121 -5.40 14.33 5.84
CA LYS A 121 -5.52 15.23 4.69
C LYS A 121 -4.87 16.55 5.10
N LEU A 122 -3.99 17.10 4.27
CA LEU A 122 -3.34 18.39 4.54
C LEU A 122 -4.34 19.48 4.91
N GLU A 123 -5.55 19.41 4.35
CA GLU A 123 -6.69 20.29 4.61
C GLU A 123 -7.29 20.17 6.03
N MET A 124 -6.98 19.08 6.74
CA MET A 124 -7.43 18.82 8.11
C MET A 124 -6.37 19.15 9.17
N LEU A 125 -5.15 19.50 8.75
CA LEU A 125 -4.12 20.00 9.67
C LEU A 125 -4.49 21.41 10.11
N LYS A 126 -4.45 21.65 11.42
CA LYS A 126 -4.56 23.02 11.92
C LYS A 126 -3.35 23.82 11.46
N LYS A 127 -3.54 25.13 11.28
CA LYS A 127 -2.47 26.05 10.87
C LYS A 127 -1.21 25.91 11.74
N GLU A 128 -1.39 25.66 13.04
CA GLU A 128 -0.31 25.45 14.01
C GLU A 128 0.48 24.15 13.72
N GLU A 129 -0.20 23.04 13.44
CA GLU A 129 0.42 21.75 13.13
C GLU A 129 1.15 21.79 11.78
N PHE A 130 0.62 22.56 10.82
CA PHE A 130 1.26 22.76 9.52
C PHE A 130 2.55 23.62 9.62
N GLU A 131 2.53 24.69 10.41
CA GLU A 131 3.73 25.50 10.68
C GLU A 131 4.79 24.73 11.45
N GLU A 132 4.38 23.84 12.36
CA GLU A 132 5.30 22.96 13.09
C GLU A 132 5.96 21.93 12.17
N LEU A 133 5.18 21.32 11.26
CA LEU A 133 5.69 20.41 10.23
C LEU A 133 6.65 21.13 9.28
N LYS A 134 6.32 22.35 8.86
CA LYS A 134 7.18 23.19 8.01
C LYS A 134 8.50 23.50 8.70
N LYS A 135 8.46 23.87 9.99
CA LYS A 135 9.66 24.10 10.80
C LYS A 135 10.50 22.83 10.95
N HIS A 136 9.87 21.65 11.05
CA HIS A 136 10.59 20.38 11.09
C HIS A 136 11.26 20.06 9.75
N LEU A 137 10.58 20.27 8.63
CA LEU A 137 11.11 20.04 7.29
C LEU A 137 12.17 21.07 6.88
N GLU A 138 12.10 22.30 7.37
CA GLU A 138 13.13 23.33 7.17
C GLU A 138 14.44 23.05 7.95
N VAL A 139 14.37 22.27 9.02
CA VAL A 139 15.50 22.03 9.93
C VAL A 139 16.06 20.60 9.81
N THR A 140 15.34 19.67 9.19
CA THR A 140 15.81 18.29 9.01
C THR A 140 16.77 18.21 7.81
N PRO A 141 18.05 17.86 8.00
CA PRO A 141 18.96 17.60 6.89
C PRO A 141 18.38 16.51 5.99
N LEU A 142 18.45 16.68 4.67
CA LEU A 142 17.98 15.67 3.71
C LEU A 142 18.64 14.29 3.92
N SER A 143 19.84 14.26 4.52
CA SER A 143 20.56 13.04 4.89
C SER A 143 19.89 12.21 5.98
N ASP A 144 19.04 12.83 6.79
CA ASP A 144 18.42 12.21 7.97
C ASP A 144 17.00 11.72 7.66
N LEU A 145 16.52 11.98 6.43
CA LEU A 145 15.25 11.46 5.94
C LEU A 145 15.42 10.05 5.41
N SER A 146 14.52 9.14 5.83
CA SER A 146 14.44 7.81 5.22
C SER A 146 14.09 7.91 3.73
N THR A 147 14.53 6.93 2.94
CA THR A 147 14.30 6.86 1.49
C THR A 147 12.82 7.00 1.13
N VAL A 148 11.94 6.44 1.96
CA VAL A 148 10.47 6.55 1.81
C VAL A 148 10.00 7.99 2.00
N SER A 149 10.51 8.69 3.02
CA SER A 149 10.19 10.09 3.27
C SER A 149 10.68 10.98 2.12
N LEU A 150 11.85 10.70 1.56
CA LEU A 150 12.37 11.39 0.37
C LEU A 150 11.50 11.14 -0.87
N ALA A 151 11.06 9.90 -1.10
CA ALA A 151 10.17 9.56 -2.21
C ALA A 151 8.81 10.28 -2.08
N HIS A 152 8.25 10.35 -0.87
CA HIS A 152 7.03 11.10 -0.60
C HIS A 152 7.21 12.61 -0.80
N LEU A 153 8.34 13.18 -0.37
CA LEU A 153 8.68 14.60 -0.58
C LEU A 153 8.83 14.93 -2.07
N VAL A 154 9.51 14.07 -2.84
CA VAL A 154 9.70 14.23 -4.28
C VAL A 154 8.36 14.17 -5.01
N ASN A 155 7.48 13.24 -4.63
CA ASN A 155 6.14 13.13 -5.23
C ASN A 155 5.27 14.34 -4.87
N PHE A 156 5.29 14.79 -3.61
CA PHE A 156 4.58 16.00 -3.17
C PHE A 156 5.05 17.25 -3.93
N HIS A 157 6.36 17.44 -4.06
CA HIS A 157 6.92 18.56 -4.82
C HIS A 157 6.53 18.52 -6.30
N ARG A 158 6.54 17.34 -6.93
CA ARG A 158 6.12 17.19 -8.33
C ARG A 158 4.65 17.57 -8.53
N THR A 159 3.78 17.20 -7.62
CA THR A 159 2.36 17.55 -7.69
C THR A 159 2.17 19.08 -7.60
N ILE A 160 2.79 19.72 -6.61
CA ILE A 160 2.69 21.18 -6.40
C ILE A 160 3.26 21.99 -7.57
N VAL A 161 4.39 21.56 -8.14
CA VAL A 161 5.01 22.28 -9.27
C VAL A 161 4.24 22.05 -10.58
N SER A 162 3.53 20.93 -10.73
CA SER A 162 2.71 20.67 -11.92
C SER A 162 1.38 21.44 -11.95
N GLU A 163 0.95 21.99 -10.81
CA GLU A 163 -0.26 22.81 -10.68
C GLU A 163 -0.01 24.33 -10.91
N ARG A 164 1.21 24.71 -11.31
CA ARG A 164 1.54 26.07 -11.78
C ARG A 164 1.81 26.09 -13.28
#